data_AF-A0A524FP77-F1
#
_entry.id   AF-A0A524FP77-F1
#
_cell.length_a   1.000
_cell.length_b   1.000
_cell.length_c   1.000
_cell.angle_alpha   90.00
_cell.angle_beta   90.00
_cell.angle_gamma   90.00
#
_symmetry.space_group_name_H-M   'P 1'
#
loop_
_entity.id
_entity.type
_entity.pdbx_description
1 polymer ?
#
loop_
_entity_poly.entity_id
_entity_poly.type
_entity_poly.pdbx_seq_one_letter_code
_entity_poly.pdbx_strand_id
1 'polypeptide(L)'
;MSKKKELVGEAVPNQQALREELMGRFSRESMGLKNREISVMTRMSPYIVEVLDALVELEVFKSRSEVVSTFMEQMIMDRKPLFDEIRNQAQDISKKRESAKRLAFQAMQTGKE
;
A
#
# COMPACT_ATOMS: atom_id res chain seq x y z
N MET A 1 -7.42 -20.58 66.79
CA MET A 1 -8.41 -20.47 65.71
C MET A 1 -7.99 -19.30 64.79
N SER A 2 -6.88 -19.43 64.05
CA SER A 2 -6.83 -19.88 62.63
C SER A 2 -7.58 -18.90 61.71
N LYS A 3 -6.99 -17.81 61.20
CA LYS A 3 -6.07 -17.63 60.03
C LYS A 3 -6.65 -18.12 58.68
N LYS A 4 -6.47 -17.29 57.62
CA LYS A 4 -6.73 -17.44 56.15
C LYS A 4 -8.16 -17.10 55.68
N LYS A 5 -8.42 -16.35 54.59
CA LYS A 5 -7.78 -16.09 53.27
C LYS A 5 -8.14 -14.65 52.82
N GLU A 6 -7.21 -13.76 52.46
CA GLU A 6 -6.76 -13.46 51.08
C GLU A 6 -7.86 -13.50 50.00
N LEU A 7 -8.08 -12.40 49.29
CA LEU A 7 -7.67 -12.26 47.87
C LEU A 7 -7.96 -10.86 47.33
N VAL A 8 -6.85 -10.24 46.94
CA VAL A 8 -6.66 -9.14 45.99
C VAL A 8 -7.74 -9.14 44.90
N GLY A 9 -8.57 -8.11 44.85
CA GLY A 9 -9.34 -7.76 43.66
C GLY A 9 -8.39 -7.13 42.66
N GLU A 10 -7.77 -7.96 41.83
CA GLU A 10 -6.98 -7.53 40.67
C GLU A 10 -7.81 -6.54 39.85
N ALA A 11 -7.24 -5.37 39.60
CA ALA A 11 -7.73 -4.46 38.58
C ALA A 11 -7.68 -5.21 37.25
N VAL A 12 -8.82 -5.77 36.84
CA VAL A 12 -9.01 -6.30 35.50
C VAL A 12 -8.63 -5.14 34.56
N PRO A 13 -7.53 -5.22 33.81
CA PRO A 13 -7.19 -4.17 32.87
C PRO A 13 -8.33 -4.16 31.89
N ASN A 14 -9.08 -3.06 31.88
CA ASN A 14 -10.23 -2.88 31.03
C ASN A 14 -9.75 -3.06 29.59
N GLN A 15 -9.90 -4.26 29.03
CA GLN A 15 -9.38 -4.61 27.71
C GLN A 15 -9.96 -3.68 26.63
N GLN A 16 -11.14 -3.11 26.89
CA GLN A 16 -11.74 -2.07 26.06
C GLN A 16 -10.96 -0.77 26.14
N ALA A 17 -10.51 -0.33 27.32
CA ALA A 17 -9.67 0.86 27.46
C ALA A 17 -8.27 0.67 26.82
N LEU A 18 -7.67 -0.51 26.95
CA LEU A 18 -6.39 -0.82 26.28
C LEU A 18 -6.56 -0.86 24.76
N ARG A 19 -7.68 -1.41 24.27
CA ARG A 19 -8.01 -1.46 22.84
C ARG A 19 -8.32 -0.06 22.29
N GLU A 20 -9.05 0.77 23.02
CA GLU A 20 -9.32 2.17 22.66
C GLU A 20 -8.05 3.02 22.68
N GLU A 21 -7.16 2.82 23.65
CA GLU A 21 -5.89 3.51 23.72
C GLU A 21 -4.96 3.08 22.57
N LEU A 22 -4.90 1.80 22.24
CA LEU A 22 -4.15 1.30 21.09
C LEU A 22 -4.74 1.82 19.76
N MET A 23 -6.06 1.77 19.57
CA MET A 23 -6.71 2.34 18.36
C MET A 23 -6.56 3.86 18.29
N GLY A 24 -6.58 4.55 19.43
CA GLY A 24 -6.34 5.98 19.55
C GLY A 24 -4.90 6.36 19.20
N ARG A 25 -3.91 5.53 19.56
CA ARG A 25 -2.50 5.70 19.16
C ARG A 25 -2.31 5.47 17.66
N PHE A 26 -2.95 4.46 17.07
CA PHE A 26 -2.93 4.25 15.61
C PHE A 26 -3.63 5.36 14.82
N SER A 27 -4.62 6.04 15.41
CA SER A 27 -5.33 7.14 14.76
C SER A 27 -4.60 8.49 14.88
N ARG A 28 -3.85 8.71 15.97
CA ARG A 28 -3.21 10.00 16.27
C ARG A 28 -1.80 10.19 15.68
N GLU A 29 -1.20 9.16 15.09
CA GLU A 29 0.06 9.28 14.34
C GLU A 29 -0.17 9.45 12.83
N SER A 30 -1.29 10.07 12.43
CA SER A 30 -1.57 10.46 11.04
C SER A 30 -1.21 11.93 10.78
N MET A 31 -0.03 12.36 11.25
CA MET A 31 0.68 13.48 10.64
C MET A 31 1.20 13.04 9.26
N GLY A 32 0.31 13.03 8.26
CA GLY A 32 0.71 12.84 6.88
C GLY A 32 -0.35 12.19 6.03
N LEU A 33 -0.97 12.98 5.18
CA LEU A 33 -1.73 12.58 3.99
C LEU A 33 -0.89 11.77 2.96
N LYS A 34 0.05 10.90 3.37
CA LYS A 34 1.13 10.35 2.54
C LYS A 34 1.09 8.85 2.25
N ASN A 35 0.28 8.05 2.94
CA ASN A 35 0.05 6.65 2.56
C ASN A 35 -1.37 6.49 2.04
N ARG A 36 -1.72 7.22 0.97
CA ARG A 36 -2.93 6.87 0.22
C ARG A 36 -2.65 5.54 -0.45
N GLU A 37 -3.26 4.47 0.04
CA GLU A 37 -3.31 3.20 -0.68
C GLU A 37 -3.91 3.47 -2.07
N ILE A 38 -3.18 3.12 -3.12
CA ILE A 38 -3.63 3.31 -4.50
C ILE A 38 -4.33 2.03 -4.92
N SER A 39 -5.65 2.07 -5.08
CA SER A 39 -6.40 0.96 -5.63
C SER A 39 -6.20 0.92 -7.15
N VAL A 40 -5.81 -0.26 -7.65
CA VAL A 40 -5.67 -0.53 -9.08
C VAL A 40 -6.66 -1.63 -9.44
N MET A 41 -7.57 -1.34 -10.37
CA MET A 41 -8.40 -2.38 -10.98
C MET A 41 -7.69 -2.94 -12.20
N THR A 42 -7.57 -4.26 -12.27
CA THR A 42 -6.94 -4.95 -13.40
C THR A 42 -7.80 -6.11 -13.89
N ARG A 43 -7.66 -6.45 -15.17
CA ARG A 43 -8.25 -7.66 -15.74
C ARG A 43 -7.21 -8.77 -15.67
N MET A 44 -7.62 -9.93 -15.17
CA MET A 44 -6.77 -11.12 -15.06
C MET A 44 -7.44 -12.29 -15.79
N SER A 45 -6.64 -13.25 -16.25
CA SER A 45 -7.18 -14.49 -16.83
C SER A 45 -7.93 -15.30 -15.75
N PRO A 46 -9.00 -16.03 -16.12
CA PRO A 46 -9.79 -16.84 -15.18
C PRO A 46 -8.92 -17.80 -14.35
N TYR A 47 -8.01 -18.51 -15.00
CA TYR A 47 -7.08 -19.42 -14.33
C TYR A 47 -6.28 -18.78 -13.17
N ILE A 48 -5.80 -17.55 -13.36
CA ILE A 48 -5.05 -16.87 -12.30
C ILE A 48 -5.99 -16.49 -11.15
N VAL A 49 -7.21 -16.05 -11.45
CA VAL A 49 -8.21 -15.75 -10.40
C VAL A 49 -8.53 -17.00 -9.58
N GLU A 50 -8.67 -18.16 -10.20
CA GLU A 50 -8.88 -19.44 -9.51
C GLU A 50 -7.72 -19.79 -8.58
N VAL A 51 -6.47 -19.59 -9.03
CA VAL A 51 -5.28 -19.79 -8.17
C VAL A 51 -5.27 -18.82 -6.99
N LEU A 52 -5.62 -17.55 -7.22
CA LEU A 52 -5.71 -16.55 -6.16
C LEU A 52 -6.81 -16.91 -5.14
N ASP A 53 -7.98 -17.36 -5.62
CA ASP A 53 -9.09 -17.78 -4.77
C ASP A 53 -8.68 -18.99 -3.92
N ALA A 54 -8.00 -19.99 -4.48
CA ALA A 54 -7.49 -21.14 -3.72
C ALA A 54 -6.52 -20.73 -2.61
N LEU A 55 -5.63 -19.75 -2.86
CA LEU A 55 -4.69 -19.26 -1.85
C LEU A 55 -5.39 -18.52 -0.69
N VAL A 56 -6.51 -17.86 -0.97
CA VAL A 56 -7.32 -17.20 0.05
C VAL A 56 -8.19 -18.20 0.80
N GLU A 57 -8.78 -19.16 0.10
CA GLU A 57 -9.61 -20.22 0.69
C GLU A 57 -8.81 -21.11 1.65
N LEU A 58 -7.53 -21.35 1.34
CA LEU A 58 -6.60 -22.06 2.21
C LEU A 58 -6.06 -21.20 3.38
N GLU A 59 -6.58 -19.98 3.56
CA GLU A 59 -6.19 -19.01 4.59
C GLU A 59 -4.68 -18.65 4.58
N VAL A 60 -3.98 -18.89 3.47
CA VAL A 60 -2.58 -18.47 3.30
C VAL A 60 -2.48 -16.95 3.24
N PHE A 61 -3.50 -16.32 2.65
CA PHE A 61 -3.65 -14.86 2.58
C PHE A 61 -5.08 -14.45 2.95
N LYS A 62 -5.26 -13.23 3.47
CA LYS A 62 -6.56 -12.71 3.92
C LYS A 62 -7.44 -12.25 2.76
N SER A 63 -6.85 -11.93 1.61
CA SER A 63 -7.57 -11.43 0.45
C SER A 63 -6.79 -11.63 -0.85
N ARG A 64 -7.50 -11.68 -1.99
CA ARG A 64 -6.87 -11.73 -3.32
C ARG A 64 -5.93 -10.54 -3.58
N SER A 65 -6.32 -9.35 -3.12
CA SER A 65 -5.50 -8.14 -3.24
C SER A 65 -4.17 -8.27 -2.52
N GLU A 66 -4.16 -8.91 -1.35
CA GLU A 66 -2.93 -9.15 -0.57
C GLU A 66 -2.01 -10.15 -1.28
N VAL A 67 -2.58 -11.21 -1.86
CA VAL A 67 -1.81 -12.18 -2.67
C VAL A 67 -1.12 -11.45 -3.83
N VAL A 68 -1.88 -10.66 -4.60
CA VAL A 68 -1.36 -9.94 -5.77
C VAL A 68 -0.33 -8.90 -5.38
N SER A 69 -0.59 -8.10 -4.34
CA SER A 69 0.35 -7.06 -3.90
C SER A 69 1.67 -7.68 -3.42
N THR A 70 1.60 -8.78 -2.66
CA THR A 70 2.79 -9.47 -2.13
C THR A 70 3.65 -10.02 -3.27
N PHE A 71 3.05 -10.74 -4.23
CA PHE A 71 3.81 -11.28 -5.36
C PHE A 71 4.40 -10.19 -6.25
N MET A 72 3.65 -9.11 -6.50
CA MET A 72 4.15 -7.98 -7.28
C MET A 72 5.27 -7.23 -6.57
N GLU A 73 5.13 -6.99 -5.27
CA GLU A 73 6.17 -6.35 -4.46
C GLU A 73 7.45 -7.20 -4.46
N GLN A 74 7.34 -8.50 -4.20
CA GLN A 74 8.48 -9.41 -4.25
C GLN A 74 9.18 -9.36 -5.62
N MET A 75 8.42 -9.46 -6.71
CA MET A 75 8.96 -9.44 -8.08
C MET A 75 9.68 -8.13 -8.41
N ILE A 76 9.17 -7.00 -7.95
CA ILE A 76 9.81 -5.69 -8.12
C ILE A 76 11.08 -5.60 -7.26
N MET A 77 11.02 -6.03 -6.01
CA MET A 77 12.13 -5.94 -5.07
C MET A 77 13.30 -6.84 -5.46
N ASP A 78 13.03 -8.05 -5.97
CA ASP A 78 14.04 -8.99 -6.48
C ASP A 78 14.88 -8.37 -7.61
N ARG A 79 14.32 -7.42 -8.35
CA ARG A 79 14.96 -6.75 -9.50
C ARG A 79 14.95 -5.24 -9.34
N LYS A 80 15.02 -4.76 -8.10
CA LYS A 80 14.86 -3.35 -7.76
C LYS A 80 15.73 -2.40 -8.61
N PRO A 81 17.04 -2.67 -8.84
CA PRO A 81 17.88 -1.76 -9.63
C PRO A 81 17.36 -1.56 -11.06
N LEU A 82 16.90 -2.64 -11.70
CA LEU A 82 16.34 -2.60 -13.05
C LEU A 82 15.02 -1.81 -13.09
N PHE A 83 14.13 -2.05 -12.14
CA PHE A 83 12.86 -1.32 -12.06
C PHE A 83 13.05 0.16 -11.71
N ASP A 84 14.04 0.50 -10.86
CA ASP A 84 14.43 1.89 -10.60
C ASP A 84 14.95 2.56 -11.88
N GLU A 85 15.76 1.87 -12.68
CA GLU A 85 16.24 2.39 -13.96
C GLU A 85 15.09 2.60 -14.95
N ILE A 86 14.19 1.63 -15.10
CA ILE A 86 12.98 1.74 -15.93
C ILE A 86 12.15 2.96 -15.49
N ARG A 87 11.96 3.14 -14.18
CA ARG A 87 11.21 4.27 -13.62
C ARG A 87 11.88 5.60 -13.97
N ASN A 88 13.20 5.70 -13.82
CA ASN A 88 13.96 6.92 -14.12
C ASN A 88 13.91 7.25 -15.62
N GLN A 89 14.11 6.26 -16.49
CA GLN A 89 14.01 6.44 -17.94
C GLN A 89 12.61 6.90 -18.37
N ALA A 90 11.55 6.32 -17.79
CA ALA A 90 10.17 6.74 -18.07
C ALA A 90 9.91 8.20 -17.68
N GLN A 91 10.46 8.65 -16.53
CA GLN A 91 10.35 10.05 -16.10
C GLN A 91 11.07 11.01 -17.06
N ASP A 92 12.26 10.64 -17.53
CA ASP A 92 13.02 11.48 -18.45
C ASP A 92 12.37 11.56 -19.83
N ILE A 93 11.80 10.46 -20.32
CA ILE A 93 10.98 10.46 -21.54
C ILE A 93 9.79 11.42 -21.38
N SER A 94 9.11 11.41 -20.23
CA SER A 94 7.99 12.31 -19.95
C SER A 94 8.42 13.78 -19.99
N LYS A 95 9.54 14.13 -19.35
CA LYS A 95 10.11 15.50 -19.38
C LYS A 95 10.48 15.93 -20.80
N LYS A 96 11.17 15.07 -21.56
CA LYS A 96 11.54 15.36 -22.95
C LYS A 96 10.32 15.56 -23.83
N ARG A 97 9.29 14.73 -23.66
CA ARG A 97 8.00 14.86 -24.36
C ARG A 97 7.32 16.19 -24.06
N GLU A 98 7.30 16.59 -22.78
CA GLU A 98 6.71 17.85 -22.36
C GLU A 98 7.48 19.07 -22.91
N SER A 99 8.82 19.02 -22.88
CA SER A 99 9.67 20.05 -23.50
C SER A 99 9.42 20.16 -25.01
N ALA A 100 9.34 19.03 -25.72
CA ALA A 100 9.05 19.02 -27.15
C ALA A 100 7.66 19.61 -27.48
N LYS A 101 6.64 19.30 -26.66
CA LYS A 101 5.30 19.91 -26.80
C LYS A 101 5.34 21.43 -26.68
N ARG A 102 6.10 21.96 -25.71
CA ARG A 102 6.25 23.41 -25.52
C ARG A 102 6.95 24.08 -26.69
N LEU A 103 8.02 23.49 -27.20
CA LEU A 103 8.73 23.99 -28.37
C LEU A 103 7.82 24.00 -29.61
N ALA A 104 7.05 22.92 -29.83
CA ALA A 104 6.08 22.87 -30.92
C ALA A 104 5.01 23.97 -30.79
N PHE A 105 4.49 24.20 -29.58
CA PHE A 105 3.50 25.25 -29.33
C PHE A 105 4.05 26.67 -29.55
N GLN A 106 5.33 26.92 -29.22
CA GLN A 106 6.00 28.19 -29.50
C GLN A 106 6.21 28.42 -31.00
N ALA A 107 6.64 27.39 -31.72
CA ALA A 107 6.83 27.45 -33.18
C ALA A 107 5.51 27.73 -33.93
N MET A 108 4.38 27.20 -33.44
CA MET A 108 3.06 27.45 -34.04
C MET A 108 2.50 28.86 -33.76
N GLN A 109 2.95 29.54 -32.69
CA GLN A 109 2.50 30.89 -32.36
C GLN A 109 3.30 31.98 -33.08
N THR A 110 4.57 31.72 -33.39
CA THR A 110 5.46 32.67 -34.08
C THR A 110 5.16 32.82 -35.57
N GLY A 111 4.31 31.96 -36.15
CA GLY A 111 3.84 32.07 -37.54
C GLY A 111 2.53 32.84 -37.73
N LYS A 112 2.07 33.60 -36.73
CA LYS A 112 0.81 34.38 -36.76
C LYS A 112 0.99 35.90 -36.77
N GLU A 113 2.22 36.40 -36.89
CA GLU A 113 2.54 37.81 -37.18
C GLU A 113 2.93 37.96 -38.65
#